data_AF-A0A937PZH9-F1
#
_entry.id   AF-A0A937PZH9-F1
#
_cell.length_a   1.000
_cell.length_b   1.000
_cell.length_c   1.000
_cell.angle_alpha   90.00
_cell.angle_beta   90.00
_cell.angle_gamma   90.00
#
_symmetry.space_group_name_H-M   'P 1'
#
loop_
_entity.id
_entity.type
_entity.pdbx_description
1 polymer ?
#
loop_
_entity_poly.entity_id
_entity_poly.type
_entity_poly.pdbx_seq_one_letter_code
_entity_poly.pdbx_strand_id
1 'polypeptide(L)' 'MLSSNGLVTYEISHAISERAALLRAKHGLKTPDAIQLATATHHKADYFLTNDPALKKVKGVKVLVLDDYLLATSECPPLF' A
#
# COMPACT_ATOMS: atom_id res chain seq x y z
N MET A 1 -19.00 3.79 5.75
CA MET A 1 -17.52 3.77 5.66
C MET A 1 -17.01 3.68 4.23
N LEU A 2 -17.62 2.91 3.32
CA LEU A 2 -17.13 2.76 1.94
C LEU A 2 -17.47 3.94 0.99
N SER A 3 -18.27 4.91 1.45
CA SER A 3 -18.77 6.04 0.63
C SER A 3 -18.47 7.41 1.26
N SER A 4 -17.44 7.49 2.11
CA SER A 4 -17.00 8.77 2.66
C SER A 4 -16.45 9.67 1.56
N ASN A 5 -16.69 10.97 1.68
CA ASN A 5 -16.21 11.93 0.69
C ASN A 5 -14.68 11.90 0.59
N GLY A 6 -14.14 11.91 -0.63
CA GLY A 6 -12.69 11.80 -0.88
C GLY A 6 -12.11 10.38 -0.84
N LEU A 7 -12.94 9.35 -0.67
CA LEU A 7 -12.53 7.95 -0.77
C LEU A 7 -13.19 7.28 -1.99
N VAL A 8 -12.41 6.54 -2.77
CA VAL A 8 -12.90 5.71 -3.87
C VAL A 8 -12.48 4.27 -3.61
N THR A 9 -13.42 3.35 -3.73
CA THR A 9 -13.17 1.91 -3.65
C THR A 9 -13.23 1.31 -5.04
N TYR A 10 -12.31 0.39 -5.33
CA TYR A 10 -12.27 -0.34 -6.59
C TYR A 10 -12.59 -1.81 -6.36
N GLU A 11 -13.46 -2.36 -7.21
CA GLU A 11 -13.74 -3.78 -7.26
C GLU A 11 -12.51 -4.57 -7.74
N ILE A 12 -12.39 -5.81 -7.28
CA ILE A 12 -11.30 -6.70 -7.70
C ILE A 12 -11.70 -7.33 -9.05
N SER A 13 -11.29 -6.68 -10.14
CA SER A 13 -11.50 -7.20 -11.49
C SER A 13 -10.64 -8.42 -11.79
N HIS A 14 -10.94 -9.12 -12.89
CA HIS A 14 -10.09 -10.22 -13.39
C HIS A 14 -8.66 -9.76 -13.67
N ALA A 15 -8.49 -8.59 -14.30
CA ALA A 15 -7.17 -8.02 -14.58
C ALA A 15 -6.39 -7.67 -13.30
N ILE A 16 -7.07 -7.18 -12.26
CA ILE A 16 -6.45 -6.94 -10.95
C ILE A 16 -6.04 -8.28 -10.31
N SER A 17 -6.90 -9.30 -10.39
CA SER A 17 -6.65 -10.64 -9.84
C SER A 17 -5.44 -11.31 -10.48
N GLU A 18 -5.35 -11.27 -11.81
CA GLU A 18 -4.21 -11.82 -12.56
C GLU A 18 -2.92 -11.09 -12.19
N ARG A 19 -2.94 -9.75 -12.16
CA ARG A 19 -1.77 -8.96 -11.80
C ARG A 19 -1.35 -9.18 -10.34
N ALA A 20 -2.30 -9.35 -9.43
CA ALA A 20 -2.04 -9.69 -8.04
C ALA A 20 -1.35 -11.06 -7.92
N ALA A 21 -1.82 -12.07 -8.66
CA ALA A 21 -1.19 -13.39 -8.69
C ALA A 21 0.27 -13.32 -9.17
N LEU A 22 0.55 -12.54 -10.22
CA LEU A 22 1.91 -12.32 -10.73
C LEU A 22 2.80 -11.60 -9.70
N LEU A 23 2.31 -10.53 -9.07
CA LEU A 23 3.06 -9.81 -8.03
C LEU A 23 3.35 -10.70 -6.82
N ARG A 24 2.37 -11.49 -6.39
CA ARG A 24 2.51 -12.47 -5.32
C ARG A 24 3.58 -13.50 -5.64
N ALA A 25 3.52 -14.12 -6.81
CA ALA A 25 4.50 -15.12 -7.25
C ALA A 25 5.92 -14.54 -7.35
N LYS A 26 6.05 -13.33 -7.91
CA LYS A 26 7.35 -12.68 -8.12
C LYS A 26 8.01 -12.18 -6.84
N HIS A 27 7.22 -11.66 -5.89
CA HIS A 27 7.75 -10.94 -4.72
C HIS A 27 7.46 -11.64 -3.38
N GLY A 28 6.77 -12.78 -3.39
CA GLY A 28 6.39 -13.52 -2.19
C GLY A 28 5.44 -12.75 -1.27
N LEU A 29 4.54 -11.94 -1.85
CA LEU A 29 3.62 -11.09 -1.08
C LEU A 29 2.48 -11.90 -0.45
N LYS A 30 1.89 -11.40 0.63
CA LYS A 30 0.60 -11.91 1.10
C LYS A 30 -0.49 -11.53 0.08
N THR A 31 -1.54 -12.33 -0.01
CA THR A 31 -2.63 -12.13 -0.98
C THR A 31 -3.26 -10.73 -0.88
N PRO A 32 -3.58 -10.18 0.31
CA PRO A 32 -4.15 -8.83 0.41
C PRO A 32 -3.22 -7.75 -0.14
N ASP A 33 -1.93 -7.77 0.20
CA ASP A 33 -0.94 -6.78 -0.26
C ASP A 33 -0.78 -6.83 -1.78
N ALA A 34 -0.76 -8.05 -2.34
CA ALA A 34 -0.67 -8.25 -3.78
C ALA A 34 -1.89 -7.67 -4.53
N ILE A 35 -3.09 -7.85 -3.97
CA ILE A 35 -4.33 -7.27 -4.53
C ILE A 35 -4.26 -5.75 -4.46
N GLN A 36 -3.93 -5.17 -3.30
CA GLN A 36 -3.87 -3.72 -3.13
C GLN A 36 -2.83 -3.07 -4.05
N LEU A 37 -1.64 -3.67 -4.19
CA LEU A 37 -0.60 -3.20 -5.13
C LEU A 37 -1.01 -3.38 -6.59
N ALA A 38 -1.70 -4.48 -6.93
CA ALA A 38 -2.25 -4.67 -8.27
C ALA A 38 -3.29 -3.59 -8.60
N THR A 39 -4.20 -3.29 -7.67
CA THR A 39 -5.18 -2.20 -7.82
C THR A 39 -4.49 -0.85 -8.00
N ALA A 40 -3.53 -0.51 -7.13
CA ALA A 40 -2.79 0.75 -7.21
C ALA A 40 -2.06 0.91 -8.54
N THR A 41 -1.36 -0.14 -8.99
CA THR A 41 -0.63 -0.10 -10.28
C THR A 41 -1.57 -0.13 -11.49
N HIS A 42 -2.71 -0.81 -11.42
CA HIS A 42 -3.72 -0.84 -12.49
C HIS A 42 -4.36 0.54 -12.70
N HIS A 43 -4.71 1.22 -11.60
CA HIS A 43 -5.28 2.56 -11.64
C HIS A 43 -4.24 3.69 -11.69
N LYS A 44 -2.95 3.35 -11.86
CA LYS A 44 -1.83 4.30 -11.96
C LYS A 44 -1.78 5.29 -10.78
N ALA A 45 -2.01 4.80 -9.56
CA ALA A 45 -1.83 5.61 -8.38
C ALA A 45 -0.41 6.16 -8.32
N ASP A 46 -0.27 7.45 -8.00
CA ASP A 46 1.04 8.07 -7.83
C ASP A 46 1.80 7.47 -6.64
N TYR A 47 1.06 7.14 -5.57
CA TYR A 47 1.59 6.68 -4.30
C TYR A 47 0.84 5.47 -3.75
N PHE A 48 1.56 4.62 -3.03
CA PHE A 48 1.03 3.54 -2.21
C PHE A 48 1.45 3.77 -0.75
N LEU A 49 0.51 4.21 0.09
CA LEU A 49 0.76 4.45 1.51
C LEU A 49 0.60 3.15 2.30
N THR A 50 1.60 2.80 3.12
CA THR A 50 1.59 1.59 3.95
C THR A 50 2.39 1.77 5.23
N ASN A 51 2.16 0.90 6.21
CA ASN A 51 3.02 0.75 7.38
C ASN A 51 4.03 -0.40 7.24
N ASP A 52 3.96 -1.18 6.15
CA ASP A 52 4.90 -2.27 5.89
C ASP A 52 6.04 -1.81 4.96
N PRO A 53 7.25 -1.54 5.47
CA PRO A 53 8.38 -1.12 4.66
C PRO A 53 8.87 -2.20 3.69
N ALA A 54 8.53 -3.48 3.89
CA ALA A 54 8.93 -4.56 3.00
C ALA A 54 8.32 -4.42 1.60
N LEU A 55 7.24 -3.64 1.44
CA LEU A 55 6.59 -3.40 0.15
C LEU A 55 7.36 -2.45 -0.77
N LYS A 56 8.37 -1.71 -0.26
CA LYS A 56 9.26 -0.84 -1.07
C LYS A 56 10.00 -1.61 -2.18
N LYS A 57 10.09 -2.94 -2.10
CA LYS A 57 10.71 -3.80 -3.14
C LYS A 57 9.88 -3.91 -4.43
N VAL A 58 8.59 -3.55 -4.39
CA VAL A 58 7.68 -3.68 -5.53
C VAL A 58 7.84 -2.47 -6.45
N LYS A 59 8.10 -2.72 -7.73
CA LYS A 59 8.26 -1.66 -8.75
C LYS A 59 6.92 -1.34 -9.41
N GLY A 60 6.74 -0.10 -9.85
CA GLY A 60 5.57 0.34 -10.62
C GLY A 60 4.61 1.27 -9.88
N VAL A 61 4.83 1.52 -8.59
CA VAL A 61 4.16 2.56 -7.79
C VAL A 61 5.15 3.07 -6.73
N LYS A 62 5.09 4.35 -6.38
CA LYS A 62 5.95 4.91 -5.33
C LYS A 62 5.37 4.57 -3.95
N VAL A 63 6.09 3.74 -3.19
CA VAL A 63 5.66 3.36 -1.83
C VAL A 63 6.08 4.42 -0.83
N LEU A 64 5.13 4.90 -0.02
CA LEU A 64 5.35 5.78 1.11
C LEU A 64 5.13 4.98 2.39
N VAL A 65 6.10 5.04 3.32
CA VAL A 65 5.94 4.45 4.65
C VAL A 65 5.67 5.55 5.65
N LEU A 66 4.63 5.39 6.47
CA LEU A 66 4.17 6.44 7.38
C LEU A 66 5.29 6.95 8.31
N ASP A 67 6.10 6.03 8.84
CA ASP A 67 7.22 6.36 9.73
C ASP A 67 8.28 7.26 9.08
N ASP A 68 8.40 7.27 7.75
CA ASP A 68 9.33 8.16 7.03
C ASP A 68 8.91 9.64 7.13
N TYR A 69 7.68 9.92 7.57
CA TYR A 69 7.07 11.25 7.63
C TYR A 69 6.70 11.70 9.04
N LEU A 70 7.00 10.89 10.06
CA LEU A 70 6.88 11.32 11.44
C LEU A 70 8.04 12.27 11.75
N LEU A 71 7.71 13.48 12.21
CA LEU A 71 8.71 14.34 12.83
C LEU A 71 9.24 13.60 14.06
N ALA A 72 10.56 13.67 14.30
CA ALA A 72 11.11 13.23 15.56
C ALA A 72 10.33 13.97 16.66
N THR A 73 9.45 13.26 17.36
CA THR A 73 8.84 13.78 18.56
C THR A 73 10.02 13.96 19.51
N SER A 74 10.50 15.20 19.62
CA SER A 74 11.38 15.62 20.70
C SER A 74 10.82 15.02 21.98
N GLU A 75 11.58 14.10 22.54
CA GLU A 75 11.43 13.42 23.83
C GLU A 75 10.10 13.71 24.54
N CYS A 76 9.14 12.79 24.44
CA CYS A 76 8.08 12.74 25.45
C CYS A 76 8.76 12.19 26.73
N PRO A 77 8.90 12.98 27.81
CA PRO A 77 9.49 12.47 29.04
C PRO A 77 8.62 11.30 29.56
N PRO A 78 9.22 10.32 30.25
CA PRO A 78 8.46 9.19 30.78
C PRO A 78 7.31 9.72 31.65
N LEU A 79 6.10 9.22 31.38
CA LEU A 79 5.00 9.34 32.32
C LEU A 79 5.43 8.61 33.59
N PHE A 80 5.65 9.39 34.66
CA PHE A 80 5.79 8.88 36.02
C PHE A 80 4.61 7.97 36.37
#